data_AF-A0A0R3QUN0-F1
#
_entry.id   AF-A0A0R3QUN0-F1
#
_cell.length_a   1.000
_cell.length_b   1.000
_cell.length_c   1.000
_cell.angle_alpha   90.00
_cell.angle_beta   90.00
_cell.angle_gamma   90.00
#
_symmetry.space_group_name_H-M   'P 1'
#
loop_
_entity.id
_entity.type
_entity.pdbx_description
1 polymer ?
#
loop_
_entity_poly.entity_id
_entity_poly.type
_entity_poly.pdbx_seq_one_letter_code
_entity_poly.pdbx_strand_id
1 'polypeptide(L)'
;VKAGIPGTRDPHCAIFNPLKVEFDAFPGEGVALSLVQSGTAYSNKQREVVLENGLEQLEKSTGEMIIWLERLLKYVLEKRELPVDSSFGRRVMDIVSTAATHMSDEKLDVLVKTSLRDYMMISYLASLTKTQLSLQERLVAL
;
A
#
# COMPACT_ATOMS: atom_id res chain seq x y z
N VAL A 1 18.63 -28.67 -27.82
CA VAL A 1 18.70 -29.59 -26.66
C VAL A 1 17.42 -30.41 -26.68
N LYS A 2 17.51 -31.74 -26.87
CA LYS A 2 16.34 -32.63 -26.96
C LYS A 2 15.74 -32.79 -25.55
N ALA A 3 14.58 -32.20 -25.30
CA ALA A 3 13.85 -32.39 -24.05
C ALA A 3 13.07 -33.71 -24.14
N GLY A 4 13.55 -34.74 -23.43
CA GLY A 4 12.84 -36.00 -23.24
C GLY A 4 12.17 -36.04 -21.86
N ILE A 5 11.08 -36.80 -21.74
CA ILE A 5 10.38 -37.01 -20.45
C ILE A 5 11.23 -37.98 -19.62
N PRO A 6 11.55 -37.68 -18.34
CA PRO A 6 12.30 -38.59 -17.48
C PRO A 6 11.59 -39.95 -17.34
N GLY A 7 12.26 -41.05 -17.71
CA GLY A 7 11.79 -42.42 -17.46
C GLY A 7 11.36 -43.25 -18.68
N THR A 8 11.36 -42.69 -19.90
CA THR A 8 11.06 -43.46 -21.13
C THR A 8 12.28 -43.57 -22.04
N ARG A 9 12.49 -44.76 -22.63
CA ARG A 9 13.70 -45.13 -23.40
C ARG A 9 13.71 -44.59 -24.85
N ASP A 10 12.57 -44.13 -25.36
CA ASP A 10 12.45 -43.62 -26.72
C ASP A 10 12.29 -42.09 -26.73
N PRO A 11 12.97 -41.37 -27.64
CA PRO A 11 12.86 -39.92 -27.75
C PRO A 11 11.52 -39.53 -28.36
N HIS A 12 10.48 -39.47 -27.54
CA HIS A 12 9.24 -38.81 -27.93
C HIS A 12 9.50 -37.30 -28.02
N CYS A 13 9.41 -36.73 -29.23
CA CYS A 13 9.40 -35.30 -29.44
C CYS A 13 8.12 -34.70 -28.85
N ALA A 14 8.11 -34.42 -27.55
CA ALA A 14 7.06 -33.63 -26.93
C ALA A 14 7.30 -32.15 -27.26
N ILE A 15 6.43 -31.57 -28.08
CA ILE A 15 6.41 -30.12 -28.34
C ILE A 15 5.46 -29.52 -27.30
N PHE A 16 6.01 -28.79 -26.33
CA PHE A 16 5.21 -28.05 -25.36
C PHE A 16 4.69 -26.77 -26.00
N ASN A 17 3.37 -26.60 -26.03
CA ASN A 17 2.76 -25.33 -26.41
C ASN A 17 2.89 -24.35 -25.23
N PRO A 18 3.52 -23.17 -25.39
CA PRO A 18 3.64 -22.21 -24.32
C PRO A 18 2.26 -21.68 -23.92
N LEU A 19 1.96 -21.73 -22.63
CA LEU A 19 0.76 -21.14 -22.05
C LEU A 19 1.09 -19.75 -21.51
N LYS A 20 0.15 -18.83 -21.64
CA LYS A 20 0.24 -17.53 -20.96
C LYS A 20 -0.03 -17.74 -19.48
N VAL A 21 0.87 -17.25 -18.65
CA VAL A 21 0.74 -17.28 -17.19
C VAL A 21 0.65 -15.84 -16.72
N GLU A 22 -0.33 -15.55 -15.89
CA GLU A 22 -0.55 -14.24 -15.28
C GLU A 22 -0.54 -14.39 -13.76
N PHE A 23 -0.09 -13.36 -13.06
CA PHE A 23 -0.17 -13.31 -11.60
C PHE A 23 -1.54 -12.79 -11.22
N ASP A 24 -2.29 -13.60 -10.49
CA ASP A 24 -3.49 -13.19 -9.79
C ASP A 24 -3.23 -13.31 -8.29
N ALA A 25 -3.66 -12.30 -7.53
CA ALA A 25 -3.39 -12.21 -6.10
C ALA A 25 -4.56 -11.52 -5.40
N PHE A 26 -4.90 -12.02 -4.22
CA PHE A 26 -5.89 -11.35 -3.38
C PHE A 26 -5.32 -10.02 -2.85
N PRO A 27 -6.16 -9.02 -2.51
CA PRO A 27 -5.68 -7.73 -2.01
C PRO A 27 -4.73 -7.84 -0.81
N GLY A 28 -4.98 -8.78 0.10
CA GLY A 28 -4.11 -9.04 1.25
C GLY A 28 -2.75 -9.64 0.85
N GLU A 29 -2.73 -10.51 -0.17
CA GLU A 29 -1.49 -11.07 -0.71
C GLU A 29 -0.67 -10.00 -1.42
N GLY A 30 -1.31 -9.06 -2.12
CA GLY A 30 -0.63 -7.92 -2.75
C GLY A 30 0.13 -7.06 -1.73
N VAL A 31 -0.50 -6.74 -0.60
CA VAL A 31 0.14 -5.99 0.49
C VAL A 31 1.32 -6.78 1.08
N ALA A 32 1.11 -8.07 1.36
CA ALA A 32 2.16 -8.95 1.90
C ALA A 32 3.34 -9.10 0.93
N LEU A 33 3.06 -9.28 -0.36
CA LEU A 33 4.08 -9.39 -1.42
C LEU A 33 4.88 -8.10 -1.56
N SER A 34 4.22 -6.94 -1.52
CA SER A 34 4.91 -5.65 -1.55
C SER A 34 5.88 -5.49 -0.38
N LEU A 35 5.48 -5.91 0.82
CA LEU A 35 6.32 -5.89 2.01
C LEU A 35 7.52 -6.85 1.86
N VAL A 36 7.27 -8.10 1.44
CA VAL A 36 8.34 -9.10 1.23
C VAL A 36 9.30 -8.68 0.13
N GLN A 37 8.80 -8.09 -0.96
CA GLN A 37 9.62 -7.58 -2.06
C GLN A 37 10.60 -6.51 -1.60
N SER A 38 10.21 -5.65 -0.64
CA SER A 38 11.12 -4.65 -0.07
C SER A 38 12.37 -5.26 0.58
N GLY A 39 12.25 -6.47 1.13
CA GLY A 39 13.37 -7.26 1.65
C GLY A 39 14.30 -7.79 0.56
N THR A 40 13.76 -8.04 -0.63
CA THR A 40 14.54 -8.56 -1.77
C THR A 40 15.24 -7.47 -2.59
N ALA A 41 14.99 -6.19 -2.29
CA ALA A 41 15.57 -5.07 -2.99
C ALA A 41 17.11 -5.08 -2.92
N TYR A 42 17.78 -4.71 -4.02
CA TYR A 42 19.25 -4.68 -4.09
C TYR A 42 19.88 -3.76 -3.03
N SER A 43 19.17 -2.72 -2.62
CA SER A 43 19.57 -1.81 -1.53
C SER A 43 19.64 -2.52 -0.17
N ASN A 44 18.89 -3.59 0.03
CA ASN A 44 18.81 -4.35 1.27
C ASN A 44 19.73 -5.58 1.25
N LYS A 45 20.98 -5.39 1.69
CA LYS A 45 21.97 -6.47 1.71
C LYS A 45 21.66 -7.58 2.72
N GLN A 46 20.95 -7.26 3.81
CA GLN A 46 20.61 -8.23 4.86
C GLN A 46 19.44 -9.12 4.48
N ARG A 47 18.64 -8.70 3.49
CA ARG A 47 17.41 -9.40 3.05
C ARG A 47 16.38 -9.59 4.15
N GLU A 48 16.34 -8.64 5.09
CA GLU A 48 15.42 -8.64 6.21
C GLU A 48 14.33 -7.58 6.01
N VAL A 49 13.13 -7.86 6.50
CA VAL A 49 12.02 -6.91 6.49
C VAL A 49 11.57 -6.67 7.91
N VAL A 50 11.48 -5.40 8.30
CA VAL A 50 10.95 -4.99 9.59
C VAL A 50 9.47 -4.65 9.41
N LEU A 51 8.65 -5.10 10.37
CA LEU A 51 7.25 -4.68 10.43
C LEU A 51 7.21 -3.25 10.96
N GLU A 52 7.00 -2.32 10.03
CA GLU A 52 6.81 -0.90 10.32
C GLU A 52 5.57 -0.70 11.21
N ASN A 53 5.62 0.30 12.09
CA ASN A 53 4.41 0.75 12.78
C ASN A 53 3.47 1.43 11.76
N GLY A 54 2.16 1.40 12.00
CA GLY A 54 1.17 1.99 11.09
C GLY A 54 1.41 3.48 10.79
N LEU A 55 1.99 4.23 11.73
CA LEU A 55 2.37 5.64 11.50
C LEU A 55 3.57 5.79 10.54
N GLU A 56 4.59 4.94 10.68
CA GLU A 56 5.76 4.96 9.80
C GLU A 56 5.37 4.59 8.37
N GLN A 57 4.51 3.57 8.22
CA GLN A 57 3.98 3.16 6.93
C GLN A 57 3.14 4.28 6.28
N LEU A 58 2.36 5.02 7.08
CA LEU A 58 1.57 6.16 6.61
C LEU A 58 2.45 7.31 6.13
N GLU A 59 3.49 7.65 6.89
CA GLU A 59 4.46 8.70 6.52
C GLU A 59 5.12 8.37 5.18
N LYS A 60 5.64 7.14 5.04
CA LYS A 60 6.26 6.65 3.80
C LYS A 60 5.30 6.70 2.61
N SER A 61 4.08 6.19 2.78
CA SER A 61 3.07 6.19 1.71
C SER A 61 2.68 7.61 1.29
N THR A 62 2.59 8.54 2.25
CA THR A 62 2.31 9.95 1.98
C THR A 62 3.49 10.61 1.26
N GLY A 63 4.73 10.31 1.65
CA GLY A 63 5.93 10.76 0.96
C GLY A 63 5.98 10.29 -0.50
N GLU A 64 5.68 9.01 -0.75
CA GLU A 64 5.58 8.48 -2.12
C GLU A 64 4.50 9.20 -2.93
N MET A 65 3.34 9.48 -2.34
CA MET A 65 2.26 10.23 -2.99
C MET A 65 2.72 11.64 -3.41
N ILE A 66 3.46 12.34 -2.55
CA ILE A 66 4.03 13.66 -2.86
C ILE A 66 4.98 13.55 -4.06
N ILE A 67 5.89 12.56 -4.07
CA ILE A 67 6.83 12.33 -5.19
C ILE A 67 6.07 12.10 -6.50
N TRP A 68 4.98 11.33 -6.48
CA TRP A 68 4.14 11.09 -7.66
C TRP A 68 3.44 12.37 -8.14
N LEU A 69 2.92 13.19 -7.22
CA LEU A 69 2.30 14.47 -7.54
C LEU A 69 3.32 15.46 -8.13
N GLU A 70 4.54 15.52 -7.60
CA GLU A 70 5.62 16.34 -8.15
C GLU A 70 6.00 15.91 -9.58
N ARG A 71 6.08 14.59 -9.83
CA ARG A 71 6.32 14.07 -11.19
C ARG A 71 5.20 14.42 -12.15
N LEU A 72 3.95 14.34 -11.70
CA LEU A 72 2.79 14.72 -12.48
C LEU A 72 2.80 16.22 -12.81
N LEU A 73 3.08 17.07 -11.82
CA LEU A 73 3.21 18.51 -12.00
C LEU A 73 4.31 18.85 -13.02
N LYS A 74 5.50 18.24 -12.86
CA LYS A 74 6.61 18.39 -13.79
C LYS A 74 6.22 18.00 -15.21
N TYR A 75 5.52 16.88 -15.37
CA TYR A 75 5.02 16.43 -16.68
C TYR A 75 4.09 17.47 -17.31
N VAL A 76 3.13 18.03 -16.55
CA VAL A 76 2.17 19.02 -17.07
C VAL A 76 2.84 20.33 -17.45
N LEU A 77 3.85 20.77 -16.69
CA LEU A 77 4.53 22.06 -16.91
C LEU A 77 5.58 22.03 -18.03
N GLU A 78 6.35 20.95 -18.15
CA GLU A 78 7.50 20.90 -19.06
C GLU A 78 7.17 20.37 -20.47
N LYS A 79 6.11 19.55 -20.64
CA LYS A 79 5.81 18.91 -21.93
C LYS A 79 4.78 19.67 -22.74
N ARG A 80 5.21 20.71 -23.46
CA ARG A 80 4.38 21.44 -24.44
C ARG A 80 4.31 20.79 -25.84
N GLU A 81 5.21 19.88 -26.19
CA GLU A 81 5.45 19.47 -27.60
C GLU A 81 5.26 17.96 -27.91
N LEU A 82 4.73 17.17 -26.98
CA LEU A 82 4.47 15.74 -27.23
C LEU A 82 3.09 15.49 -27.83
N PRO A 83 2.91 14.36 -28.57
CA PRO A 83 1.60 13.97 -29.06
C PRO A 83 0.61 13.88 -27.90
N VAL A 84 -0.53 14.55 -28.06
CA VAL A 84 -1.55 14.69 -27.03
C VAL A 84 -2.16 13.31 -26.72
N ASP A 85 -1.96 12.81 -25.51
CA ASP A 85 -2.66 11.63 -25.00
C ASP A 85 -3.94 12.05 -24.25
N SER A 86 -5.07 12.00 -24.95
CA SER A 86 -6.37 12.34 -24.36
C SER A 86 -6.83 11.38 -23.25
N SER A 87 -6.28 10.16 -23.18
CA SER A 87 -6.58 9.20 -22.12
C SER A 87 -5.88 9.56 -20.82
N PHE A 88 -4.63 10.04 -20.92
CA PHE A 88 -3.88 10.53 -19.78
C PHE A 88 -4.51 11.82 -19.24
N GLY A 89 -4.82 12.78 -20.12
CA GLY A 89 -5.46 14.04 -19.71
C GLY A 89 -6.79 13.84 -18.97
N ARG A 90 -7.62 12.88 -19.40
CA ARG A 90 -8.85 12.50 -18.67
C ARG A 90 -8.55 11.97 -17.28
N ARG A 91 -7.61 11.03 -17.15
CA ARG A 91 -7.20 10.48 -15.84
C ARG A 91 -6.69 11.56 -14.89
N VAL A 92 -5.92 12.54 -15.38
CA VAL A 92 -5.48 13.68 -14.57
C VAL A 92 -6.66 14.54 -14.13
N MET A 93 -7.61 14.81 -15.03
CA MET A 93 -8.84 15.54 -14.69
C MET A 93 -9.69 14.80 -13.65
N ASP A 94 -9.78 13.47 -13.75
CA ASP A 94 -10.49 12.62 -12.78
C ASP A 94 -9.85 12.72 -11.39
N ILE A 95 -8.51 12.75 -11.32
CA ILE A 95 -7.78 12.95 -10.06
C ILE A 95 -8.11 14.32 -9.45
N VAL A 96 -8.04 15.39 -10.25
CA VAL A 96 -8.30 16.76 -9.77
C VAL A 96 -9.75 16.93 -9.34
N SER A 97 -10.71 16.42 -10.13
CA SER A 97 -12.14 16.52 -9.80
C SER A 97 -12.49 15.72 -8.55
N THR A 98 -11.89 14.54 -8.35
CA THR A 98 -12.06 13.74 -7.14
C THR A 98 -11.46 14.45 -5.92
N ALA A 99 -10.26 15.03 -6.04
CA ALA A 99 -9.66 15.80 -4.96
C ALA A 99 -10.45 17.09 -4.64
N ALA A 100 -11.04 17.70 -5.66
CA ALA A 100 -11.89 18.89 -5.54
C ALA A 100 -13.33 18.56 -5.12
N THR A 101 -13.66 17.34 -4.68
CA THR A 101 -14.98 17.03 -4.14
C THR A 101 -15.18 17.87 -2.88
N HIS A 102 -15.82 19.03 -3.05
CA HIS A 102 -15.83 20.14 -2.10
C HIS A 102 -16.56 19.74 -0.81
N MET A 103 -15.82 19.40 0.24
CA MET A 103 -16.30 19.56 1.60
C MET A 103 -16.10 21.01 2.00
N SER A 104 -17.10 21.67 2.61
CA SER A 104 -16.90 23.04 3.10
C SER A 104 -15.90 23.05 4.26
N ASP A 105 -15.15 24.13 4.40
CA ASP A 105 -14.15 24.27 5.45
C ASP A 105 -14.76 24.09 6.85
N GLU A 106 -15.99 24.56 7.06
CA GLU A 106 -16.70 24.39 8.33
C GLU A 106 -17.05 22.92 8.60
N LYS A 107 -17.45 22.17 7.58
CA LYS A 107 -17.73 20.74 7.72
C LYS A 107 -16.45 19.96 7.97
N LEU A 108 -15.34 20.35 7.36
CA LEU A 108 -14.02 19.78 7.62
C LEU A 108 -13.57 20.01 9.06
N ASP A 109 -13.65 21.24 9.55
CA ASP A 109 -13.28 21.57 10.92
C ASP A 109 -14.11 20.79 11.95
N VAL A 110 -15.44 20.71 11.74
CA VAL A 110 -16.33 19.94 12.62
C VAL A 110 -16.01 18.44 12.58
N LEU A 111 -15.76 17.88 11.39
CA LEU A 111 -15.41 16.47 11.24
C LEU A 111 -14.09 16.14 11.94
N VAL A 112 -13.07 16.97 11.74
CA VAL A 112 -11.74 16.78 12.35
C VAL A 112 -11.82 16.89 13.87
N LYS A 113 -12.51 17.91 14.40
CA LYS A 113 -12.65 18.10 15.85
C LYS A 113 -13.42 16.97 16.51
N THR A 114 -14.51 16.51 15.90
CA THR A 114 -15.34 15.43 16.45
C THR A 114 -14.57 14.12 16.43
N SER A 115 -13.98 13.74 15.29
CA SER A 115 -13.20 12.50 15.18
C SER A 115 -12.00 12.48 16.12
N LEU A 116 -11.25 13.58 16.25
CA LEU A 116 -10.13 13.69 17.17
C LEU A 116 -10.57 13.50 18.62
N ARG A 117 -11.68 14.13 19.02
CA ARG A 117 -12.25 13.97 20.37
C ARG A 117 -12.62 12.52 20.65
N ASP A 118 -13.28 11.86 19.69
CA ASP A 118 -13.72 10.48 19.83
C ASP A 118 -12.51 9.53 19.97
N TYR A 119 -11.47 9.71 19.14
CA TYR A 119 -10.23 8.93 19.27
C TYR A 119 -9.52 9.16 20.60
N MET A 120 -9.45 10.41 21.09
CA MET A 120 -8.89 10.71 22.41
C MET A 120 -9.68 10.03 23.53
N MET A 121 -11.02 10.05 23.45
CA MET A 121 -11.88 9.40 24.44
C MET A 121 -11.68 7.89 24.45
N ILE A 122 -11.61 7.24 23.29
CA ILE A 122 -11.36 5.80 23.18
C ILE A 122 -9.99 5.45 23.76
N SER A 123 -8.95 6.20 23.41
CA SER A 123 -7.60 5.98 23.95
C SER A 123 -7.54 6.13 25.48
N TYR A 124 -8.24 7.14 26.00
CA TYR A 124 -8.38 7.33 27.43
C TYR A 124 -9.09 6.17 28.11
N LEU A 125 -10.24 5.73 27.59
CA LEU A 125 -10.99 4.60 28.15
C LEU A 125 -10.19 3.30 28.11
N ALA A 126 -9.50 3.01 27.00
CA ALA A 126 -8.63 1.83 26.89
C ALA A 126 -7.51 1.85 27.94
N SER A 127 -6.89 3.02 28.16
CA SER A 127 -5.86 3.20 29.18
C SER A 127 -6.42 3.00 30.59
N LEU A 128 -7.60 3.54 30.87
CA LEU A 128 -8.30 3.39 32.14
C LEU A 128 -8.70 1.93 32.41
N THR A 129 -9.19 1.21 31.40
CA THR A 129 -9.49 -0.22 31.55
C THR A 129 -8.21 -1.03 31.82
N LYS A 130 -7.09 -0.69 31.15
CA LYS A 130 -5.80 -1.33 31.40
C LYS A 130 -5.30 -1.12 32.83
N THR A 131 -5.46 0.09 33.39
CA THR A 131 -5.07 0.36 34.78
C THR A 131 -5.98 -0.36 35.78
N GLN A 132 -7.30 -0.36 35.53
CA GLN A 132 -8.26 -1.12 36.35
C GLN A 132 -7.94 -2.62 36.38
N LEU A 133 -7.65 -3.21 35.21
CA LEU A 133 -7.27 -4.62 35.11
C LEU A 133 -5.98 -4.89 35.91
N SER A 134 -4.96 -4.05 35.76
CA SER A 134 -3.69 -4.20 36.49
C SER A 134 -3.85 -4.09 38.01
N LEU A 135 -4.72 -3.19 38.49
CA LEU A 135 -5.04 -3.09 39.92
C LEU A 135 -5.77 -4.33 40.42
N GLN A 136 -6.74 -4.83 39.65
CA GLN A 136 -7.48 -6.03 40.01
C GLN A 136 -6.57 -7.25 40.08
N GLU A 137 -5.68 -7.44 39.10
CA GLU A 137 -4.69 -8.52 39.12
C GLU A 137 -3.82 -8.48 40.39
N ARG A 138 -3.39 -7.29 40.81
CA ARG A 138 -2.61 -7.12 42.06
C ARG A 138 -3.41 -7.39 43.32
N LEU A 139 -4.69 -7.03 43.35
CA LEU A 139 -5.57 -7.31 44.50
C LEU A 139 -5.90 -8.80 44.64
N VAL A 140 -6.05 -9.51 43.51
CA VAL A 140 -6.28 -10.97 43.51
C VAL A 140 -5.01 -11.75 43.87
N ALA A 141 -3.83 -11.19 43.60
CA ALA A 141 -2.54 -11.81 43.93
C ALA A 141 -2.11 -11.63 45.42
N LEU A 142 -2.86 -10.87 46.21
CA LEU A 142 -2.70 -10.71 47.66
C LEU A 142 -3.52 -11.76 48.41
#